data_AF-A0A817E184-F1
#
_entry.id   AF-A0A817E184-F1
#
_cell.length_a   1.000
_cell.length_b   1.000
_cell.length_c   1.000
_cell.angle_alpha   90.00
_cell.angle_beta   90.00
_cell.angle_gamma   90.00
#
_symmetry.space_group_name_H-M   'P 1'
#
loop_
_entity.id
_entity.type
_entity.pdbx_description
1 polymer ?
#
loop_
_entity_poly.entity_id
_entity_poly.type
_entity_poly.pdbx_seq_one_letter_code
_entity_poly.pdbx_strand_id
1 'polypeptide(L)'
;MPTDNVVLVNEYNLIDRCISILKNNGVIAVPTDTIYGLAALVNSEQAIRRLYEIKGRSFTKPLAMAVGYVDDIFTWSKPTLTKEQLSSNDLLPGPVTLMFERQPSLPSYFNPNHNI
;
A
#
# COMPACT_ATOMS: atom_id res chain seq x y z
N MET A 1 -24.04 11.04 -2.40
CA MET A 1 -22.56 11.09 -2.48
C MET A 1 -22.21 11.29 -3.93
N PRO A 2 -21.42 12.31 -4.33
CA PRO A 2 -21.13 12.53 -5.74
C PRO A 2 -20.30 11.35 -6.26
N THR A 3 -20.79 10.72 -7.32
CA THR A 3 -20.18 9.58 -8.02
C THR A 3 -19.01 9.99 -8.93
N ASP A 4 -18.67 11.28 -8.97
CA ASP A 4 -17.71 11.88 -9.91
C ASP A 4 -16.26 11.35 -9.75
N ASN A 5 -15.97 10.65 -8.65
CA ASN A 5 -14.66 10.05 -8.36
C ASN A 5 -14.63 8.53 -8.55
N VAL A 6 -15.70 7.90 -9.06
CA VAL A 6 -15.74 6.47 -9.34
C VAL A 6 -15.44 6.26 -10.82
N VAL A 7 -14.30 5.61 -11.10
CA VAL A 7 -13.89 5.25 -12.46
C VAL A 7 -14.26 3.79 -12.73
N LEU A 8 -14.96 3.53 -13.82
CA LEU A 8 -15.32 2.16 -14.21
C LEU A 8 -14.12 1.45 -14.83
N VAL A 9 -13.97 0.16 -14.53
CA VAL A 9 -12.82 -0.66 -14.94
C VAL A 9 -12.67 -0.78 -16.47
N ASN A 10 -13.74 -0.49 -17.21
CA ASN A 10 -13.80 -0.61 -18.68
C ASN A 10 -13.39 0.67 -19.44
N GLU A 11 -12.91 1.72 -18.77
CA GLU A 11 -12.39 2.92 -19.45
C GLU A 11 -10.99 2.68 -20.04
N TYR A 12 -10.80 3.00 -21.33
CA TYR A 12 -9.46 3.13 -21.91
C TYR A 12 -8.66 4.18 -21.11
N ASN A 13 -7.44 3.84 -20.66
CA ASN A 13 -6.56 4.64 -19.79
C ASN A 13 -6.91 4.68 -18.27
N LEU A 14 -7.68 3.71 -17.76
CA LEU A 14 -7.95 3.59 -16.32
C LEU A 14 -6.66 3.63 -15.47
N ILE A 15 -5.62 2.91 -15.89
CA ILE A 15 -4.35 2.83 -15.16
C ILE A 15 -3.70 4.23 -15.07
N ASP A 16 -3.64 4.98 -16.17
CA ASP A 16 -3.07 6.33 -16.17
C ASP A 16 -3.84 7.28 -15.27
N ARG A 17 -5.17 7.16 -15.25
CA ARG A 17 -6.03 7.92 -14.34
C ARG A 17 -5.75 7.56 -12.88
N CYS A 18 -5.63 6.28 -12.55
CA CYS A 18 -5.24 5.82 -11.21
C CYS A 18 -3.85 6.33 -10.80
N ILE A 19 -2.86 6.27 -11.69
CA ILE A 19 -1.52 6.82 -11.47
C ILE A 19 -1.61 8.32 -11.19
N SER A 20 -2.39 9.06 -11.97
CA SER A 20 -2.59 10.51 -11.77
C SER A 20 -3.23 10.81 -10.42
N ILE A 21 -4.27 10.07 -10.03
CA ILE A 21 -4.92 10.21 -8.72
C ILE A 21 -3.91 9.97 -7.59
N LEU A 22 -3.15 8.86 -7.66
CA LEU A 22 -2.13 8.53 -6.67
C LEU A 22 -1.04 9.62 -6.57
N LYS A 23 -0.54 10.10 -7.72
CA LYS A 23 0.46 11.19 -7.77
C LYS A 23 -0.06 12.52 -7.21
N ASN A 24 -1.38 12.74 -7.24
CA ASN A 24 -2.04 13.92 -6.68
C ASN A 24 -2.61 13.67 -5.26
N ASN A 25 -1.92 12.84 -4.46
CA ASN A 25 -2.28 12.52 -3.06
C ASN A 25 -3.68 11.91 -2.87
N GLY A 26 -4.23 11.32 -3.93
CA GLY A 26 -5.51 10.63 -3.90
C GLY A 26 -5.44 9.23 -3.32
N VAL A 27 -6.63 8.64 -3.13
CA VAL A 27 -6.82 7.26 -2.67
C VAL A 27 -7.62 6.53 -3.73
N ILE A 28 -7.18 5.33 -4.10
CA ILE A 28 -7.89 4.47 -5.06
C ILE A 28 -8.33 3.16 -4.41
N ALA A 29 -9.37 2.54 -4.96
CA ALA A 29 -9.70 1.15 -4.67
C ALA A 29 -8.94 0.25 -5.64
N VAL A 30 -8.27 -0.78 -5.13
CA VAL A 30 -7.47 -1.74 -5.89
C VAL A 30 -8.08 -3.13 -5.70
N PRO A 31 -8.42 -3.85 -6.79
CA PRO A 31 -8.81 -5.25 -6.68
C PRO A 31 -7.61 -6.08 -6.20
N THR A 32 -7.84 -7.01 -5.28
CA THR A 32 -6.87 -8.04 -4.90
C THR A 32 -7.51 -9.42 -5.04
N ASP A 33 -6.71 -10.47 -4.87
CA ASP A 33 -7.15 -11.86 -4.82
C ASP A 33 -8.04 -12.18 -3.59
N THR A 34 -8.05 -11.32 -2.57
CA THR A 34 -8.83 -11.51 -1.33
C THR A 34 -10.05 -10.59 -1.27
N ILE A 35 -9.82 -9.29 -1.05
CA ILE A 35 -10.82 -8.23 -0.96
C ILE A 35 -10.30 -6.95 -1.60
N TYR A 36 -11.20 -6.04 -1.98
CA TYR A 36 -10.77 -4.72 -2.43
C TYR A 36 -9.99 -3.99 -1.33
N GLY A 37 -8.81 -3.49 -1.69
CA GLY A 37 -7.99 -2.64 -0.85
C GLY A 37 -8.19 -1.17 -1.19
N LEU A 38 -8.10 -0.29 -0.19
CA LEU A 38 -7.90 1.15 -0.43
C LEU A 38 -6.41 1.44 -0.35
N ALA A 39 -5.87 2.08 -1.38
CA ALA A 39 -4.44 2.33 -1.55
C ALA A 39 -4.14 3.81 -1.75
N ALA A 40 -3.01 4.23 -1.20
CA ALA A 40 -2.43 5.56 -1.28
C ALA A 40 -0.91 5.41 -1.41
N LEU A 41 -0.21 6.43 -1.94
CA LEU A 41 1.24 6.39 -1.99
C LEU A 41 1.85 6.59 -0.60
N VAL A 42 2.79 5.72 -0.24
CA VAL A 42 3.49 5.77 1.07
C VAL A 42 4.32 7.03 1.26
N ASN A 43 4.79 7.65 0.18
CA ASN A 43 5.59 8.88 0.23
C ASN A 43 4.74 10.17 0.36
N SER A 44 3.43 10.05 0.51
CA SER A 44 2.52 11.17 0.70
C SER A 44 1.84 11.11 2.07
N GLU A 45 2.29 11.96 3.00
CA GLU A 45 1.65 12.07 4.32
C GLU A 45 0.15 12.43 4.19
N GLN A 46 -0.18 13.32 3.26
CA GLN A 46 -1.56 13.74 3.01
C GLN A 46 -2.44 12.55 2.57
N ALA A 47 -1.93 11.73 1.63
CA ALA A 47 -2.69 10.57 1.14
C ALA A 47 -2.84 9.49 2.23
N ILE A 48 -1.80 9.27 3.05
CA ILE A 48 -1.87 8.34 4.19
C ILE A 48 -2.88 8.80 5.24
N ARG A 49 -2.88 10.09 5.62
CA ARG A 49 -3.89 10.64 6.55
C ARG A 49 -5.31 10.47 6.00
N ARG A 50 -5.52 10.81 4.73
CA ARG A 50 -6.80 10.61 4.04
C ARG A 50 -7.23 9.14 4.04
N LEU A 51 -6.29 8.21 3.86
CA LEU A 51 -6.58 6.77 3.90
C LEU A 51 -7.03 6.31 5.30
N TYR A 52 -6.42 6.81 6.38
CA TYR A 52 -6.87 6.55 7.76
C TYR A 52 -8.28 7.11 7.99
N GLU A 53 -8.55 8.34 7.55
CA GLU A 53 -9.85 9.01 7.66
C GLU A 53 -10.96 8.23 6.95
N ILE A 54 -10.76 7.87 5.67
CA ILE A 54 -11.73 7.11 4.88
C ILE A 54 -12.03 5.75 5.53
N LYS A 55 -11.02 5.10 6.12
CA LYS A 55 -11.20 3.81 6.80
C LYS A 55 -11.80 3.94 8.20
N GLY A 56 -11.97 5.16 8.72
CA GLY A 56 -12.35 5.40 10.11
C GLY A 56 -11.39 4.72 11.10
N ARG A 57 -10.10 4.65 10.75
CA ARG A 57 -9.09 3.84 11.46
C ARG A 57 -8.21 4.74 12.32
N SER A 58 -7.96 4.33 13.56
CA SER A 58 -6.95 4.97 14.42
C SER A 58 -5.54 4.75 13.88
N PHE A 59 -4.65 5.73 14.05
CA PHE A 59 -3.23 5.61 13.73
C PHE A 59 -2.51 4.49 14.50
N THR A 60 -3.07 4.03 15.63
CA THR A 60 -2.56 2.90 16.40
C THR A 60 -2.80 1.53 15.74
N LYS A 61 -3.55 1.48 14.64
CA LYS A 61 -3.79 0.25 13.87
C LYS A 61 -3.01 0.34 12.56
N PRO A 62 -1.91 -0.41 12.39
CA PRO A 62 -1.03 -0.28 11.23
C PRO A 62 -1.74 -0.60 9.91
N LEU A 63 -1.26 -0.01 8.83
CA LEU A 63 -1.62 -0.29 7.45
C LEU A 63 -0.61 -1.28 6.84
N ALA A 64 -1.09 -2.14 5.96
CA ALA A 64 -0.23 -2.98 5.13
C ALA A 64 0.32 -2.17 3.94
N MET A 65 1.53 -2.47 3.52
CA MET A 65 2.13 -1.95 2.29
C MET A 65 2.09 -3.03 1.21
N ALA A 66 1.54 -2.69 0.04
CA ALA A 66 1.69 -3.50 -1.16
C ALA A 66 2.91 -2.98 -1.93
N VAL A 67 3.75 -3.92 -2.41
CA VAL A 67 4.94 -3.62 -3.19
C VAL A 67 4.84 -4.27 -4.57
N GLY A 68 5.48 -3.65 -5.57
CA GLY A 68 5.51 -4.18 -6.94
C GLY A 68 6.56 -5.28 -7.12
N TYR A 69 7.68 -5.18 -6.38
CA TYR A 69 8.79 -6.11 -6.46
C TYR A 69 9.28 -6.51 -5.08
N VAL A 70 9.81 -7.74 -4.95
CA VAL A 70 10.42 -8.23 -3.70
C VAL A 70 11.56 -7.32 -3.22
N ASP A 71 12.27 -6.68 -4.15
CA ASP A 71 13.34 -5.73 -3.85
C ASP A 71 12.87 -4.50 -3.05
N ASP A 72 11.63 -4.07 -3.24
CA ASP A 72 11.04 -2.95 -2.50
C ASP A 72 10.92 -3.29 -1.00
N ILE A 73 10.75 -4.57 -0.64
CA ILE A 73 10.66 -5.01 0.76
C ILE A 73 11.95 -4.62 1.51
N PHE A 74 13.11 -4.77 0.88
CA PHE A 74 14.41 -4.42 1.47
C PHE A 74 14.63 -2.91 1.55
N THR A 75 13.92 -2.12 0.74
CA THR A 75 13.95 -0.65 0.77
C THR A 75 13.20 -0.11 1.99
N TRP A 76 12.10 -0.76 2.38
CA TRP A 76 11.19 -0.28 3.41
C TRP A 76 11.30 -1.01 4.75
N SER A 77 11.86 -2.21 4.76
CA SER A 77 12.00 -3.05 5.95
C SER A 77 13.36 -3.75 6.01
N LYS A 78 13.59 -4.47 7.11
CA LYS A 78 14.77 -5.29 7.37
C LYS A 78 14.34 -6.77 7.37
N PRO A 79 14.23 -7.41 6.19
CA PRO A 79 13.80 -8.81 6.12
C PRO A 79 14.83 -9.73 6.79
N THR A 80 14.33 -10.75 7.48
CA THR A 80 15.15 -11.87 7.97
C THR A 80 15.32 -12.97 6.92
N LEU A 81 14.56 -12.90 5.82
CA LEU A 81 14.56 -13.85 4.71
C LEU A 81 15.34 -13.30 3.51
N THR A 82 15.92 -14.19 2.72
CA THR A 82 16.57 -13.81 1.45
C THR A 82 15.54 -13.48 0.36
N LYS A 83 15.99 -12.85 -0.73
CA LYS A 83 15.14 -12.58 -1.90
C LYS A 83 14.56 -13.85 -2.49
N GLU A 84 15.35 -14.93 -2.55
CA GLU A 84 14.93 -16.23 -3.09
C GLU A 84 13.84 -16.85 -2.22
N GLN A 85 13.98 -16.78 -0.90
CA GLN A 85 12.95 -17.25 0.03
C GLN A 85 11.66 -16.46 -0.13
N LEU A 86 11.75 -15.12 -0.16
CA LEU A 86 10.60 -14.23 -0.34
C LEU A 86 9.90 -14.46 -1.69
N SER A 87 10.65 -14.73 -2.75
CA SER A 87 10.13 -14.97 -4.11
C SER A 87 9.67 -16.42 -4.34
N SER A 88 9.64 -17.25 -3.29
CA SER A 88 9.13 -18.61 -3.41
C SER A 88 7.62 -18.61 -3.64
N ASN A 89 7.12 -19.60 -4.39
CA ASN A 89 5.67 -19.75 -4.66
C ASN A 89 4.82 -19.94 -3.39
N ASP A 90 5.45 -20.25 -2.26
CA ASP A 90 4.78 -20.40 -0.97
C ASP A 90 4.62 -19.05 -0.22
N LEU A 91 5.32 -17.98 -0.65
CA LEU A 91 5.28 -16.66 -0.05
C LEU A 91 4.77 -15.59 -1.01
N LEU A 92 5.60 -15.09 -1.94
CA LEU A 92 5.23 -13.98 -2.82
C LEU A 92 5.46 -14.32 -4.29
N PRO A 93 4.53 -13.92 -5.19
CA PRO A 93 3.24 -13.30 -4.89
C PRO A 93 2.23 -14.29 -4.27
N GLY A 94 1.41 -13.84 -3.33
CA GLY A 94 0.40 -14.68 -2.67
C GLY A 94 -0.40 -13.96 -1.59
N PRO A 95 -1.44 -14.62 -1.03
CA PRO A 95 -2.37 -14.03 -0.06
C PRO A 95 -1.78 -14.00 1.36
N VAL A 96 -0.51 -13.59 1.49
CA VAL A 96 0.22 -13.49 2.74
C VAL A 96 0.58 -12.05 3.05
N THR A 97 0.62 -11.71 4.34
CA THR A 97 1.16 -10.44 4.81
C THR A 97 2.35 -10.75 5.71
N LEU A 98 3.53 -10.29 5.30
CA LEU A 98 4.77 -10.49 6.03
C LEU A 98 5.02 -9.29 6.95
N MET A 99 5.53 -9.56 8.15
CA MET A 99 5.85 -8.54 9.14
C MET A 99 7.35 -8.51 9.40
N PHE A 100 7.96 -7.35 9.17
CA PHE A 100 9.39 -7.11 9.34
C PHE A 100 9.63 -5.84 10.14
N GLU A 101 10.83 -5.69 10.70
CA GLU A 101 11.22 -4.42 11.29
C GLU A 101 11.36 -3.36 10.18
N ARG A 102 10.84 -2.16 10.39
CA ARG A 102 10.93 -1.06 9.42
C ARG A 102 12.37 -0.58 9.21
N GLN A 103 12.65 -0.06 8.01
CA GLN A 103 13.85 0.74 7.78
C GLN A 103 13.70 2.16 8.37
N PRO A 104 14.80 2.82 8.75
CA PRO A 104 14.78 4.24 9.12
C PRO A 104 14.29 5.16 7.98
N SER A 105 14.46 4.73 6.73
CA SER A 105 14.01 5.46 5.52
C SER A 105 12.49 5.46 5.34
N LEU A 106 11.77 4.50 5.95
CA LEU A 106 10.33 4.47 5.89
C LEU A 106 9.78 5.74 6.57
N PRO A 107 8.82 6.48 5.96
CA PRO A 107 8.34 7.72 6.55
C PRO A 107 7.68 7.52 7.91
N SER A 108 7.96 8.40 8.89
CA SER A 108 7.49 8.27 10.27
C SER A 108 5.98 8.37 10.44
N TYR A 109 5.29 9.01 9.49
CA TYR A 109 3.83 9.10 9.46
C TYR A 109 3.15 7.81 8.97
N PHE A 110 3.89 6.89 8.35
CA PHE A 110 3.39 5.56 8.03
C PHE A 110 3.61 4.65 9.24
N ASN A 111 2.52 4.10 9.78
CA ASN A 111 2.48 3.30 11.02
C ASN A 111 3.19 3.99 12.20
N PRO A 112 2.73 5.18 12.63
CA PRO A 112 3.38 5.92 13.70
C PRO A 112 3.34 5.14 15.02
N ASN A 113 4.43 5.19 15.79
CA ASN A 113 4.62 4.44 17.05
C ASN A 113 4.73 2.92 16.88
N HIS A 114 4.95 2.43 15.66
CA HIS A 114 5.23 1.04 15.38
C HIS A 114 6.60 0.88 14.71
N ASN A 115 7.31 -0.19 15.08
CA ASN A 115 8.59 -0.56 14.45
C ASN A 115 8.40 -1.43 13.20
N ILE A 116 7.21 -1.39 12.59
CA ILE A 116 6.80 -2.18 11.42
C ILE A 116 6.28 -1.27 10.30
#